data_AF-W2EMN3-F1
#
_entry.id   AF-W2EMN3-F1
#
_cell.length_a   1.000
_cell.length_b   1.000
_cell.length_c   1.000
_cell.angle_alpha   90.00
_cell.angle_beta   90.00
_cell.angle_gamma   90.00
#
_symmetry.space_group_name_H-M   'P 1'
#
loop_
_entity.id
_entity.type
_entity.pdbx_description
1 polymer ?
#
loop_
_entity_poly.entity_id
_entity_poly.type
_entity_poly.pdbx_seq_one_letter_code
_entity_poly.pdbx_strand_id
1 'polypeptide(L)'
;MSRVSQAEARANRQRVVEAASRLFREKGVENVSIVDVMQSVGLTQGGFYKQFSSKEALVDEATAHALTERMKQLTALDEEQGGHEAAWSWLVDDYLSAQHRDDPGDGCPAVGFVADFARELRPRDTYAAGVREMADWVAPGEAGLVALATLVGAVLLARATAGTPVSDEIMKAVRHSEALALPVGAAYST
;
A
#
# COMPACT_ATOMS: atom_id res chain seq x y z
N MET A 1 -6.54 11.32 -36.83
CA MET A 1 -6.29 11.19 -35.38
C MET A 1 -5.07 12.01 -35.04
N SER A 2 -5.22 13.04 -34.19
CA SER A 2 -4.12 13.90 -33.75
C SER A 2 -3.10 13.06 -32.95
N ARG A 3 -1.82 13.34 -33.17
CA ARG A 3 -0.72 12.68 -32.48
C ARG A 3 -0.68 13.22 -31.05
N VAL A 4 -0.90 12.35 -30.06
CA VAL A 4 -0.77 12.69 -28.64
C VAL A 4 0.65 13.20 -28.38
N SER A 5 0.78 14.32 -27.67
CA SER A 5 2.08 14.88 -27.31
C SER A 5 2.81 13.96 -26.32
N GLN A 6 4.13 14.11 -26.20
CA GLN A 6 4.89 13.32 -25.21
C GLN A 6 4.45 13.60 -23.77
N ALA A 7 4.07 14.85 -23.48
CA ALA A 7 3.59 15.25 -22.16
C ALA A 7 2.25 14.56 -21.82
N GLU A 8 1.30 14.57 -22.76
CA GLU A 8 0.02 13.87 -22.60
C GLU A 8 0.20 12.36 -22.50
N ALA A 9 1.14 11.77 -23.27
CA ALA A 9 1.43 10.35 -23.18
C ALA A 9 1.98 9.95 -21.79
N ARG A 10 2.87 10.78 -21.21
CA ARG A 10 3.41 10.58 -19.86
C ARG A 10 2.32 10.74 -18.79
N ALA A 11 1.49 11.77 -18.89
CA ALA A 11 0.38 11.98 -17.97
C ALA A 11 -0.63 10.82 -18.03
N ASN A 12 -0.95 10.32 -19.24
CA ASN A 12 -1.81 9.16 -19.40
C ASN A 12 -1.20 7.90 -18.78
N ARG A 13 0.11 7.69 -18.95
CA ARG A 13 0.81 6.56 -18.31
C ARG A 13 0.68 6.63 -16.79
N GLN A 14 0.95 7.80 -16.21
CA GLN A 14 0.87 8.00 -14.76
C GLN A 14 -0.54 7.70 -14.23
N ARG A 15 -1.58 8.21 -14.89
CA ARG A 15 -2.98 7.90 -14.53
C ARG A 15 -3.29 6.40 -14.57
N VAL A 16 -2.75 5.68 -15.57
CA VAL A 16 -2.91 4.22 -15.67
C VAL A 16 -2.23 3.51 -14.51
N VAL A 17 -1.02 3.92 -14.13
CA VAL A 17 -0.27 3.33 -13.00
C VAL A 17 -1.00 3.57 -11.68
N GLU A 18 -1.45 4.80 -11.42
CA GLU A 18 -2.23 5.15 -10.22
C GLU A 18 -3.52 4.33 -10.12
N ALA A 19 -4.30 4.26 -11.21
CA ALA A 19 -5.54 3.51 -11.23
C ALA A 19 -5.31 2.00 -11.08
N ALA A 20 -4.29 1.45 -11.74
CA ALA A 20 -3.92 0.05 -11.59
C ALA A 20 -3.53 -0.27 -10.15
N SER A 21 -2.67 0.58 -9.57
CA SER A 21 -2.21 0.47 -8.19
C SER A 21 -3.37 0.39 -7.20
N ARG A 22 -4.36 1.28 -7.34
CA ARG A 22 -5.58 1.29 -6.52
C ARG A 22 -6.44 0.05 -6.76
N LEU A 23 -6.78 -0.26 -8.01
CA LEU A 23 -7.64 -1.39 -8.36
C LEU A 23 -7.06 -2.74 -7.92
N PHE A 24 -5.74 -2.93 -8.07
CA PHE A 24 -5.08 -4.16 -7.64
C PHE A 24 -5.16 -4.35 -6.12
N ARG A 25 -5.00 -3.31 -5.31
CA ARG A 25 -5.19 -3.43 -3.85
C ARG A 25 -6.65 -3.68 -3.46
N GLU A 26 -7.59 -3.13 -4.22
CA GLU A 26 -9.02 -3.32 -3.95
C GLU A 26 -9.52 -4.73 -4.26
N LYS A 27 -9.06 -5.29 -5.38
CA LYS A 27 -9.68 -6.48 -5.99
C LYS A 27 -8.74 -7.66 -6.11
N GLY A 28 -7.45 -7.48 -5.81
CA GLY A 28 -6.38 -8.42 -6.09
C GLY A 28 -5.96 -8.38 -7.56
N VAL A 29 -4.68 -8.62 -7.82
CA VAL A 29 -4.10 -8.54 -9.17
C VAL A 29 -4.78 -9.50 -10.14
N GLU A 30 -5.09 -10.72 -9.73
CA GLU A 30 -5.71 -11.75 -10.58
C GLU A 30 -7.07 -11.28 -11.16
N ASN A 31 -7.88 -10.61 -10.34
CA ASN A 31 -9.25 -10.23 -10.68
C ASN A 31 -9.38 -8.94 -11.50
N VAL A 32 -8.27 -8.23 -11.76
CA VAL A 32 -8.28 -6.96 -12.50
C VAL A 32 -7.67 -7.17 -13.87
N SER A 33 -8.45 -6.94 -14.94
CA SER A 33 -7.95 -6.99 -16.31
C SER A 33 -7.33 -5.66 -16.74
N ILE A 34 -6.52 -5.70 -17.81
CA ILE A 34 -6.05 -4.46 -18.48
C ILE A 34 -7.23 -3.60 -18.93
N VAL A 35 -8.33 -4.21 -19.36
CA VAL A 35 -9.53 -3.49 -19.81
C VAL A 35 -10.12 -2.69 -18.65
N ASP A 36 -10.24 -3.29 -17.47
CA ASP A 36 -10.78 -2.62 -16.27
C ASP A 36 -9.96 -1.38 -15.91
N VAL A 37 -8.63 -1.53 -15.89
CA VAL A 37 -7.71 -0.41 -15.62
C VAL A 37 -7.89 0.70 -16.64
N MET A 38 -7.84 0.38 -17.93
CA MET A 38 -7.91 1.39 -18.99
C MET A 38 -9.27 2.10 -19.01
N GLN A 39 -10.38 1.37 -18.80
CA GLN A 39 -11.71 1.95 -18.70
C GLN A 39 -11.85 2.89 -17.50
N SER A 40 -11.26 2.55 -16.35
CA SER A 40 -11.34 3.39 -15.14
C SER A 40 -10.75 4.80 -15.33
N VAL A 41 -9.83 4.96 -16.29
CA VAL A 41 -9.17 6.25 -16.62
C VAL A 41 -9.63 6.84 -17.96
N GLY A 42 -10.69 6.27 -18.57
CA GLY A 42 -11.26 6.74 -19.82
C GLY A 42 -10.36 6.52 -21.05
N LEU A 43 -9.49 5.52 -21.02
CA LEU A 43 -8.58 5.18 -22.11
C LEU A 43 -8.97 3.85 -22.78
N THR A 44 -8.61 3.70 -24.05
CA THR A 44 -8.87 2.46 -24.79
C THR A 44 -7.81 1.40 -24.48
N GLN A 45 -8.20 0.12 -24.52
CA GLN A 45 -7.26 -0.99 -24.33
C GLN A 45 -6.08 -0.94 -25.32
N GLY A 46 -6.30 -0.50 -26.56
CA GLY A 46 -5.24 -0.34 -27.56
C GLY A 46 -4.16 0.69 -27.17
N GLY A 47 -4.47 1.63 -26.26
CA GLY A 47 -3.50 2.55 -25.69
C GLY A 47 -2.51 1.88 -24.73
N PHE A 48 -2.92 0.79 -24.07
CA PHE A 48 -2.11 0.08 -23.08
C PHE A 48 -0.83 -0.46 -23.72
N TYR A 49 -0.96 -1.21 -24.82
CA TYR A 49 0.17 -1.84 -25.51
C TYR A 49 1.14 -0.87 -26.17
N LYS A 50 0.82 0.43 -26.20
CA LYS A 50 1.77 1.49 -26.60
C LYS A 50 2.65 1.97 -25.45
N GLN A 51 2.25 1.69 -24.21
CA GLN A 51 2.89 2.18 -23.00
C GLN A 51 3.51 1.03 -22.19
N PHE A 52 2.83 -0.11 -22.07
CA PHE A 52 3.24 -1.22 -21.23
C PHE A 52 3.46 -2.47 -22.08
N SER A 53 4.48 -3.25 -21.73
CA SER A 53 4.82 -4.50 -22.42
C SER A 53 3.88 -5.66 -22.03
N SER A 54 3.40 -5.68 -20.79
CA SER A 54 2.49 -6.71 -20.29
C SER A 54 1.75 -6.26 -19.03
N LYS A 55 0.78 -7.04 -18.55
CA LYS A 55 0.09 -6.79 -17.27
C LYS A 55 1.07 -6.88 -16.10
N GLU A 56 2.01 -7.82 -16.14
CA GLU A 56 3.04 -8.02 -15.13
C GLU A 56 3.93 -6.77 -15.01
N ALA A 57 4.35 -6.19 -16.14
CA ALA A 57 5.09 -4.93 -16.12
C ALA A 57 4.30 -3.77 -15.50
N LEU A 58 2.97 -3.73 -15.70
CA LEU A 58 2.11 -2.76 -15.03
C LEU A 58 2.00 -3.04 -13.53
N VAL A 59 1.93 -4.31 -13.11
CA VAL A 59 1.88 -4.70 -11.68
C VAL A 59 3.15 -4.27 -10.96
N ASP A 60 4.32 -4.50 -11.55
CA ASP A 60 5.61 -4.08 -10.98
C ASP A 60 5.67 -2.55 -10.80
N GLU A 61 5.29 -1.79 -11.84
CA GLU A 61 5.29 -0.33 -11.80
C GLU A 61 4.24 0.22 -10.82
N ALA A 62 3.05 -0.37 -10.77
CA ALA A 62 1.98 0.00 -9.85
C ALA A 62 2.35 -0.27 -8.39
N THR A 63 3.05 -1.38 -8.13
CA THR A 63 3.57 -1.74 -6.80
C THR A 63 4.66 -0.76 -6.37
N ALA A 64 5.65 -0.51 -7.25
CA ALA A 64 6.72 0.46 -6.98
C ALA A 64 6.18 1.86 -6.70
N HIS A 65 5.20 2.30 -7.52
CA HIS A 65 4.52 3.56 -7.32
C HIS A 65 3.81 3.63 -5.96
N ALA A 66 3.06 2.60 -5.59
CA ALA A 66 2.34 2.56 -4.31
C ALA A 66 3.27 2.67 -3.10
N LEU A 67 4.37 1.91 -3.11
CA LEU A 67 5.35 1.89 -2.03
C LEU A 67 6.07 3.24 -1.93
N THR A 68 6.46 3.81 -3.06
CA THR A 68 7.10 5.13 -3.13
C THR A 68 6.19 6.22 -2.58
N GLU A 69 4.94 6.28 -3.01
CA GLU A 69 3.98 7.27 -2.52
C GLU A 69 3.69 7.07 -1.03
N ARG A 70 3.61 5.81 -0.57
CA ARG A 70 3.43 5.54 0.85
C ARG A 70 4.60 6.04 1.68
N MET A 71 5.83 5.79 1.25
CA MET A 71 7.01 6.28 1.98
C MET A 71 7.05 7.81 2.05
N LYS A 72 6.68 8.51 0.96
CA LYS A 72 6.56 9.98 1.01
C LYS A 72 5.54 10.46 2.04
N GLN A 73 4.38 9.80 2.13
CA GLN A 73 3.36 10.13 3.12
C GLN A 73 3.86 9.89 4.54
N LEU A 74 4.54 8.77 4.79
CA LEU A 74 5.08 8.44 6.11
C LEU A 74 6.15 9.47 6.54
N THR A 75 7.07 9.84 5.65
CA THR A 75 8.07 10.87 5.94
C THR A 75 7.42 12.23 6.21
N ALA A 76 6.39 12.62 5.46
CA ALA A 76 5.68 13.87 5.69
C ALA A 76 4.92 13.87 7.03
N LEU A 77 4.41 12.70 7.45
CA LEU A 77 3.63 12.54 8.66
C LEU A 77 4.42 12.91 9.93
N ASP A 78 5.73 12.63 9.96
CA ASP A 78 6.61 13.02 11.07
C ASP A 78 6.61 14.54 11.27
N GLU A 79 6.65 15.31 10.19
CA GLU A 79 6.58 16.78 10.24
C GLU A 79 5.17 17.26 10.60
N GLU A 80 4.14 16.70 9.97
CA GLU A 80 2.73 17.09 10.16
C GLU A 80 2.22 16.86 11.59
N GLN A 81 2.68 15.78 12.24
CA GLN A 81 2.29 15.43 13.61
C GLN A 81 3.24 16.00 14.67
N GLY A 82 4.30 16.71 14.27
CA GLY A 82 5.24 17.36 15.19
C GLY A 82 6.25 16.41 15.84
N GLY A 83 6.54 15.28 15.20
CA GLY A 83 7.56 14.31 15.62
C GLY A 83 7.12 12.85 15.44
N HIS A 84 8.10 11.96 15.36
CA HIS A 84 7.89 10.55 15.04
C HIS A 84 6.97 9.80 16.02
N GLU A 85 7.08 10.07 17.32
CA GLU A 85 6.22 9.41 18.32
C GLU A 85 4.73 9.74 18.11
N ALA A 86 4.43 11.01 17.82
CA ALA A 86 3.07 11.46 17.52
C ALA A 86 2.59 10.90 16.17
N ALA A 87 3.46 10.90 15.15
CA ALA A 87 3.17 10.30 13.85
C ALA A 87 2.86 8.81 13.93
N TRP A 88 3.64 8.06 14.71
CA TRP A 88 3.38 6.65 14.95
C TRP A 88 2.07 6.41 15.69
N SER A 89 1.78 7.17 16.76
CA SER A 89 0.50 7.05 17.48
C SER A 89 -0.68 7.31 16.55
N TRP A 90 -0.60 8.38 15.74
CA TRP A 90 -1.63 8.69 14.75
C TRP A 90 -1.77 7.56 13.72
N LEU A 91 -0.63 7.04 13.23
CA LEU A 91 -0.63 5.97 12.24
C LEU A 91 -1.29 4.70 12.79
N VAL A 92 -0.97 4.28 14.02
CA VAL A 92 -1.60 3.10 14.63
C VAL A 92 -3.10 3.27 14.69
N ASP A 93 -3.58 4.46 15.05
CA ASP A 93 -4.99 4.75 15.16
C ASP A 93 -5.71 4.68 13.80
N ASP A 94 -5.12 5.29 12.78
CA ASP A 94 -5.58 5.27 11.38
C ASP A 94 -5.55 3.85 10.80
N TYR A 95 -4.45 3.12 11.02
CA TYR A 95 -4.24 1.79 10.48
C TYR A 95 -5.25 0.76 11.01
N LEU A 96 -5.64 0.88 12.28
CA LEU A 96 -6.59 0.00 12.97
C LEU A 96 -8.02 0.58 12.95
N SER A 97 -8.35 1.39 11.95
CA SER A 97 -9.68 1.97 11.75
C SER A 97 -10.56 1.11 10.82
N ALA A 98 -11.88 1.26 10.95
CA ALA A 98 -12.83 0.68 10.00
C ALA A 98 -12.61 1.24 8.59
N GLN A 99 -12.20 2.51 8.46
CA GLN A 99 -11.88 3.11 7.17
C GLN A 99 -10.76 2.36 6.46
N HIS A 100 -9.64 2.10 7.14
CA HIS A 100 -8.54 1.35 6.53
C HIS A 100 -8.94 -0.11 6.26
N ARG A 101 -9.75 -0.74 7.13
CA ARG A 101 -10.29 -2.08 6.84
C ARG A 101 -11.09 -2.09 5.54
N ASP A 102 -12.04 -1.16 5.40
CA ASP A 102 -13.08 -1.19 4.37
C ASP A 102 -12.65 -0.52 3.06
N ASP A 103 -11.58 0.28 3.07
CA ASP A 103 -11.01 0.95 1.89
C ASP A 103 -9.54 0.51 1.61
N PRO A 104 -9.35 -0.70 1.04
CA PRO A 104 -8.01 -1.21 0.71
C PRO A 104 -7.31 -0.44 -0.42
N GLY A 105 -8.06 0.30 -1.26
CA GLY A 105 -7.51 1.00 -2.42
C GLY A 105 -6.54 2.11 -2.03
N ASP A 106 -6.88 2.83 -0.96
CA ASP A 106 -6.12 3.98 -0.48
C ASP A 106 -5.31 3.66 0.80
N GLY A 107 -5.37 2.40 1.25
CA GLY A 107 -4.66 1.89 2.42
C GLY A 107 -3.19 1.51 2.18
N CYS A 108 -2.56 0.91 3.20
CA CYS A 108 -1.16 0.50 3.16
C CYS A 108 -0.90 -0.55 2.06
N PRO A 109 0.05 -0.30 1.14
CA PRO A 109 0.36 -1.23 0.05
C PRO A 109 0.94 -2.57 0.52
N ALA A 110 1.58 -2.63 1.70
CA ALA A 110 1.95 -3.91 2.29
C ALA A 110 0.72 -4.81 2.46
N VAL A 111 -0.37 -4.33 3.06
CA VAL A 111 -1.59 -5.13 3.22
C VAL A 111 -2.28 -5.37 1.89
N GLY A 112 -2.31 -4.37 1.01
CA GLY A 112 -3.03 -4.44 -0.26
C GLY A 112 -2.46 -5.52 -1.21
N PHE A 113 -1.15 -5.73 -1.21
CA PHE A 113 -0.50 -6.67 -2.13
C PHE A 113 -0.02 -7.98 -1.47
N VAL A 114 -0.03 -8.09 -0.13
CA VAL A 114 0.56 -9.25 0.58
C VAL A 114 0.02 -10.58 0.09
N ALA A 115 -1.30 -10.69 -0.15
CA ALA A 115 -1.92 -11.93 -0.59
C ALA A 115 -1.49 -12.33 -2.01
N ASP A 116 -1.40 -11.37 -2.93
CA ASP A 116 -0.98 -11.61 -4.31
C ASP A 116 0.50 -12.02 -4.40
N PHE A 117 1.39 -11.33 -3.68
CA PHE A 117 2.81 -11.71 -3.60
C PHE A 117 3.03 -13.05 -2.88
N ALA A 118 2.24 -13.33 -1.84
CA ALA A 118 2.31 -14.60 -1.14
C ALA A 118 1.96 -15.77 -2.08
N ARG A 119 0.90 -15.62 -2.89
CA ARG A 119 0.41 -16.65 -3.81
C ARG A 119 1.29 -16.81 -5.05
N GLU A 120 1.51 -15.73 -5.79
CA GLU A 120 1.95 -15.88 -7.19
C GLU A 120 2.90 -14.81 -7.72
N LEU A 121 2.80 -13.54 -7.30
CA LEU A 121 3.57 -12.46 -7.96
C LEU A 121 5.08 -12.59 -7.74
N ARG A 122 5.84 -12.42 -8.83
CA ARG A 122 7.30 -12.44 -8.88
C ARG A 122 7.79 -11.42 -9.92
N PRO A 123 9.01 -10.86 -9.76
CA PRO A 123 9.93 -11.01 -8.62
C PRO A 123 9.42 -10.32 -7.36
N ARG A 124 10.00 -10.63 -6.19
CA ARG A 124 9.55 -10.09 -4.88
C ARG A 124 10.36 -8.89 -4.40
N ASP A 125 11.42 -8.53 -5.11
CA ASP A 125 12.45 -7.62 -4.60
C ASP A 125 11.89 -6.22 -4.30
N THR A 126 11.12 -5.64 -5.22
CA THR A 126 10.47 -4.33 -5.02
C THR A 126 9.53 -4.33 -3.82
N TYR A 127 8.69 -5.37 -3.70
CA TYR A 127 7.76 -5.48 -2.58
C TYR A 127 8.50 -5.68 -1.25
N ALA A 128 9.53 -6.54 -1.23
CA ALA A 128 10.34 -6.79 -0.04
C ALA A 128 11.11 -5.55 0.41
N ALA A 129 11.66 -4.76 -0.53
CA ALA A 129 12.33 -3.51 -0.23
C ALA A 129 11.37 -2.48 0.38
N GLY A 130 10.18 -2.28 -0.21
CA GLY A 130 9.22 -1.34 0.35
C GLY A 130 8.66 -1.78 1.71
N VAL A 131 8.45 -3.08 1.93
CA VAL A 131 8.10 -3.61 3.27
C VAL A 131 9.21 -3.32 4.29
N ARG A 132 10.48 -3.45 3.89
CA ARG A 132 11.62 -3.10 4.73
C ARG A 132 11.64 -1.60 5.07
N GLU A 133 11.50 -0.74 4.07
CA GLU A 133 11.50 0.72 4.26
C GLU A 133 10.36 1.17 5.18
N MET A 134 9.15 0.62 5.00
CA MET A 134 8.03 0.91 5.90
C MET A 134 8.29 0.42 7.32
N ALA A 135 8.88 -0.76 7.49
CA ALA A 135 9.23 -1.27 8.82
C ALA A 135 10.29 -0.39 9.48
N ASP A 136 11.34 -0.01 8.75
CA ASP A 136 12.42 0.81 9.27
C ASP A 136 11.97 2.24 9.60
N TRP A 137 10.96 2.77 8.90
CA TRP A 137 10.31 4.04 9.30
C TRP A 137 9.63 3.92 10.66
N VAL A 138 8.93 2.80 10.95
CA VAL A 138 8.29 2.58 12.26
C VAL A 138 9.31 2.50 13.38
N ALA A 139 10.31 1.64 13.22
CA ALA A 139 11.43 1.52 14.14
C ALA A 139 12.56 0.71 13.46
N PRO A 140 13.83 1.01 13.74
CA PRO A 140 14.93 0.29 13.11
C PRO A 140 14.94 -1.20 13.51
N GLY A 141 15.22 -2.07 12.53
CA GLY A 141 15.51 -3.48 12.78
C GLY A 141 14.28 -4.33 13.07
N GLU A 142 14.40 -5.25 14.03
CA GLU A 142 13.36 -6.25 14.32
C GLU A 142 12.08 -5.63 14.89
N ALA A 143 12.19 -4.55 15.67
CA ALA A 143 11.03 -3.88 16.26
C ALA A 143 10.05 -3.36 15.19
N GLY A 144 10.57 -2.69 14.15
CA GLY A 144 9.74 -2.20 13.05
C GLY A 144 9.11 -3.32 12.24
N LEU A 145 9.83 -4.43 12.04
CA LEU A 145 9.28 -5.62 11.39
C LEU A 145 8.14 -6.24 12.18
N VAL A 146 8.30 -6.36 13.50
CA VAL A 146 7.28 -6.90 14.41
C VAL A 146 6.04 -6.02 14.41
N ALA A 147 6.22 -4.70 14.52
CA ALA A 147 5.12 -3.74 14.50
C ALA A 147 4.37 -3.75 13.16
N LEU A 148 5.10 -3.70 12.03
CA LEU A 148 4.50 -3.73 10.71
C LEU A 148 3.77 -5.06 10.45
N ALA A 149 4.37 -6.21 10.80
CA ALA A 149 3.72 -7.51 10.65
C ALA A 149 2.46 -7.62 11.51
N THR A 150 2.48 -7.05 12.71
CA THR A 150 1.32 -6.99 13.62
C THR A 150 0.18 -6.18 13.01
N LEU A 151 0.47 -4.96 12.55
CA LEU A 151 -0.51 -4.09 11.90
C LEU A 151 -1.08 -4.72 10.62
N VAL A 152 -0.20 -5.16 9.71
CA VAL A 152 -0.59 -5.79 8.44
C VAL A 152 -1.45 -7.02 8.67
N GLY A 153 -1.03 -7.90 9.59
CA GLY A 153 -1.76 -9.12 9.94
C GLY A 153 -3.14 -8.83 10.53
N ALA A 154 -3.22 -7.84 11.43
CA ALA A 154 -4.48 -7.43 12.04
C ALA A 154 -5.50 -6.96 11.00
N VAL A 155 -5.10 -6.05 10.11
CA VAL A 155 -6.00 -5.52 9.07
C VAL A 155 -6.38 -6.60 8.06
N LEU A 156 -5.43 -7.46 7.67
CA LEU A 156 -5.73 -8.54 6.73
C LEU A 156 -6.76 -9.53 7.30
N LEU A 157 -6.61 -9.93 8.57
CA LEU A 157 -7.56 -10.79 9.26
C LEU A 157 -8.92 -10.08 9.48
N ALA A 158 -8.90 -8.80 9.83
CA ALA A 158 -10.11 -7.99 9.99
C ALA A 158 -10.89 -7.88 8.67
N ARG A 159 -10.21 -7.69 7.54
CA ARG A 159 -10.81 -7.71 6.19
C ARG A 159 -11.39 -9.08 5.85
N ALA A 160 -10.64 -10.15 6.11
CA ALA A 160 -11.08 -11.52 5.83
C ALA A 160 -12.31 -11.94 6.67
N THR A 161 -12.56 -11.26 7.79
CA THR A 161 -13.67 -11.53 8.71
C THR A 161 -14.69 -10.39 8.74
N ALA A 162 -14.63 -9.45 7.79
CA ALA A 162 -15.51 -8.29 7.75
C ALA A 162 -17.00 -8.69 7.79
N GLY A 163 -17.80 -7.89 8.49
CA GLY A 163 -19.22 -8.18 8.73
C GLY A 163 -19.50 -9.11 9.93
N THR A 164 -18.47 -9.49 10.69
CA THR A 164 -18.59 -10.28 11.92
C THR A 164 -17.98 -9.55 13.12
N PRO A 165 -18.38 -9.84 14.37
CA PRO A 165 -17.81 -9.21 15.56
C PRO A 165 -16.29 -9.37 15.66
N VAL A 166 -15.73 -10.51 15.22
CA VAL A 166 -14.30 -10.78 15.35
C VAL A 166 -13.44 -9.80 14.55
N SER A 167 -13.97 -9.22 13.46
CA SER A 167 -13.27 -8.20 12.67
C SER A 167 -12.88 -6.99 13.52
N ASP A 168 -13.84 -6.46 14.29
CA ASP A 168 -13.62 -5.30 15.16
C ASP A 168 -12.84 -5.69 16.42
N GLU A 169 -13.06 -6.90 16.94
CA GLU A 169 -12.31 -7.44 18.08
C GLU A 169 -10.82 -7.58 17.80
N ILE A 170 -10.43 -8.04 16.60
CA ILE A 170 -9.02 -8.13 16.18
C ILE A 170 -8.36 -6.75 16.24
N MET A 171 -8.98 -5.75 15.61
CA MET A 171 -8.42 -4.38 15.56
C MET A 171 -8.32 -3.77 16.96
N LYS A 172 -9.33 -3.98 17.81
CA LYS A 172 -9.33 -3.52 19.19
C LYS A 172 -8.25 -4.21 20.03
N ALA A 173 -8.08 -5.52 19.88
CA ALA A 173 -7.08 -6.28 20.61
C ALA A 173 -5.65 -5.83 20.27
N VAL A 174 -5.39 -5.61 18.98
CA VAL A 174 -4.06 -5.23 18.48
C VAL A 174 -3.69 -3.80 18.86
N ARG A 175 -4.64 -2.88 18.96
CA ARG A 175 -4.40 -1.47 19.36
C ARG A 175 -3.67 -1.32 20.70
N HIS A 176 -3.83 -2.29 21.59
CA HIS A 176 -3.21 -2.28 22.92
C HIS A 176 -2.05 -3.28 23.06
N SER A 177 -1.56 -3.81 21.94
CA SER A 177 -0.45 -4.76 21.94
C SER A 177 0.88 -4.09 22.26
N GLU A 178 1.69 -4.73 23.10
CA GLU A 178 3.08 -4.31 23.38
C GLU A 178 3.94 -4.32 22.10
N ALA A 179 3.56 -5.09 21.08
CA ALA A 179 4.23 -5.11 19.78
C ALA A 179 4.14 -3.78 19.01
N LEU A 180 3.25 -2.87 19.42
CA LEU A 180 3.11 -1.51 18.86
C LEU A 180 3.73 -0.43 19.75
N ALA A 181 4.29 -0.80 20.91
CA ALA A 181 5.02 0.15 21.73
C ALA A 181 6.35 0.51 21.06
N LEU A 182 6.56 1.81 20.82
CA LEU A 182 7.85 2.28 20.31
C LEU A 182 8.97 1.97 21.31
N PRO A 183 10.15 1.51 20.84
CA PRO A 183 11.30 1.37 21.70
C PRO A 183 11.70 2.74 22.28
N VAL A 184 11.75 2.82 23.61
CA VAL A 184 12.15 4.03 24.35
C VAL A 184 13.60 4.38 24.01
N GLY A 185 13.83 5.60 23.49
CA GLY A 185 15.17 6.14 23.24
C GLY A 185 15.81 5.76 21.91
N ALA A 186 15.07 5.16 20.97
CA ALA A 186 15.55 5.05 19.59
C ALA A 186 15.65 6.46 18.98
N ALA A 187 16.82 6.81 18.46
CA ALA A 187 16.97 8.03 17.68
C ALA A 187 16.24 7.83 16.34
N TYR A 188 15.02 8.34 16.25
CA TYR A 188 14.28 8.43 15.00
C TYR A 188 14.92 9.57 14.19
N SER A 189 15.59 9.22 13.09
CA SER A 189 16.30 10.20 12.26
C SER A 189 15.33 11.24 11.72
N THR A 190 15.62 12.51 12.00
CA THR A 190 15.05 13.70 11.33
C THR A 190 15.39 13.73 9.86
#